data_AF-A0A0V0GNM6-F1
#
_entry.id   AF-A0A0V0GNM6-F1
#
_cell.length_a   1.000
_cell.length_b   1.000
_cell.length_c   1.000
_cell.angle_alpha   90.00
_cell.angle_beta   90.00
_cell.angle_gamma   90.00
#
_symmetry.space_group_name_H-M   'P 1'
#
loop_
_entity.id
_entity.type
_entity.pdbx_description
1 polymer ?
#
loop_
_entity_poly.entity_id
_entity_poly.type
_entity_poly.pdbx_seq_one_letter_code
_entity_poly.pdbx_strand_id
1 'polypeptide(L)'
;MYEVLSDLMPDIDVMFSDDAGLCVRTECQHVLTSLAGCARTTFLEFEHAVASSVSANPFRGGGIHHLTRYVMNYMKTLTDYSKILNELLKGDEEEEDSPQ
;
A
#
# COMPACT_ATOMS: atom_id res chain seq x y z
N MET A 1 -7.02 7.38 -3.39
CA MET A 1 -6.11 8.50 -3.72
C MET A 1 -5.15 8.08 -4.81
N TYR A 2 -4.30 7.06 -4.58
CA TYR A 2 -3.36 6.56 -5.60
C TYR A 2 -4.06 6.22 -6.92
N GLU A 3 -5.08 5.36 -6.89
CA GLU A 3 -5.83 4.93 -8.08
C GLU A 3 -6.38 6.12 -8.88
N VAL A 4 -7.10 7.02 -8.22
CA VAL A 4 -7.65 8.23 -8.85
C VAL A 4 -6.57 9.10 -9.49
N LEU A 5 -5.44 9.33 -8.80
CA LEU A 5 -4.36 10.14 -9.36
C LEU A 5 -3.67 9.42 -10.53
N SER A 6 -3.44 8.11 -10.41
CA SER A 6 -2.87 7.27 -11.46
C SER A 6 -3.73 7.31 -12.73
N ASP A 7 -5.05 7.21 -12.58
CA ASP A 7 -6.01 7.25 -13.69
C ASP A 7 -6.04 8.63 -14.38
N LEU A 8 -5.79 9.71 -13.63
CA LEU A 8 -5.78 11.08 -14.14
C LEU A 8 -4.42 11.52 -14.69
N MET A 9 -3.32 10.82 -14.41
CA MET A 9 -1.99 11.20 -14.90
C MET A 9 -1.94 11.44 -16.42
N PRO A 10 -2.53 10.59 -17.28
CA PRO A 10 -2.53 10.83 -18.73
C PRO A 10 -3.23 12.14 -19.12
N ASP A 11 -4.33 12.48 -18.45
CA ASP A 11 -5.07 13.71 -18.71
C ASP A 11 -4.27 14.94 -18.25
N ILE A 12 -3.59 14.83 -17.10
CA ILE A 12 -2.68 15.85 -16.58
C ILE A 12 -1.51 16.06 -17.57
N ASP A 13 -0.96 14.98 -18.12
CA ASP A 13 0.14 15.07 -19.08
C ASP A 13 -0.26 15.80 -20.38
N VAL A 14 -1.49 15.58 -20.84
CA VAL A 14 -2.05 16.25 -22.02
C VAL A 14 -2.39 17.71 -21.72
N MET A 15 -3.01 18.00 -20.58
CA MET A 15 -3.41 19.36 -20.20
C MET A 15 -2.21 20.28 -19.93
N PHE A 16 -1.12 19.73 -19.40
CA PHE A 16 0.08 20.45 -18.99
C PHE A 16 1.30 20.11 -19.85
N SER A 17 1.08 19.90 -21.15
CA SER A 17 2.11 19.42 -22.09
C SER A 17 3.26 20.40 -22.35
N ASP A 18 3.04 21.69 -22.08
CA ASP A 18 4.05 22.74 -22.30
C ASP A 18 5.10 22.80 -21.17
N ASP A 19 6.06 23.70 -21.35
CA ASP A 19 7.16 23.91 -20.39
C ASP A 19 6.65 24.52 -19.07
N ALA A 20 5.64 25.39 -19.13
CA ALA A 20 5.01 25.97 -17.93
C ALA A 20 4.28 24.91 -17.08
N GLY A 21 3.73 23.89 -17.71
CA GLY A 21 3.05 22.75 -17.11
C GLY A 21 3.99 21.68 -16.53
N LEU A 22 5.30 21.75 -16.81
CA LEU A 22 6.27 20.77 -16.32
C LEU A 22 6.23 20.62 -14.79
N CYS A 23 6.20 21.73 -14.06
CA CYS A 23 6.16 21.73 -12.59
C CYS A 23 4.94 20.98 -12.06
N VAL A 24 3.76 21.16 -12.67
CA VAL A 24 2.53 20.47 -12.27
C VAL A 24 2.65 18.96 -12.47
N ARG A 25 3.13 18.53 -13.64
CA ARG A 25 3.33 17.09 -13.94
C ARG A 25 4.32 16.45 -12.97
N THR A 26 5.44 17.13 -12.69
CA THR A 26 6.45 16.65 -11.73
C THR A 26 5.88 16.50 -10.32
N GLU A 27 5.13 17.49 -9.83
CA GLU A 27 4.51 17.41 -8.51
C GLU A 27 3.44 16.31 -8.43
N CYS A 28 2.61 16.16 -9.46
CA CYS A 28 1.63 15.07 -9.52
C CYS A 28 2.31 13.70 -9.50
N GLN A 29 3.39 13.52 -10.27
CA GLN A 29 4.17 12.29 -10.27
C GLN A 29 4.81 12.03 -8.89
N HIS A 30 5.33 13.08 -8.23
CA HIS A 30 5.91 12.96 -6.90
C HIS A 30 4.88 12.55 -5.85
N VAL A 31 3.68 13.16 -5.86
CA VAL A 31 2.56 12.75 -5.00
C VAL A 31 2.15 11.31 -5.29
N LEU A 32 2.09 10.90 -6.56
CA LEU A 32 1.73 9.54 -6.93
C LEU A 32 2.74 8.51 -6.38
N THR A 33 4.04 8.78 -6.53
CA THR A 33 5.12 7.96 -5.97
C THR A 33 5.06 7.91 -4.44
N SER A 34 4.82 9.06 -3.79
CA SER A 34 4.69 9.13 -2.33
C SER A 34 3.50 8.32 -1.83
N LEU A 35 2.35 8.40 -2.49
CA LEU A 35 1.16 7.59 -2.17
C LEU A 35 1.43 6.09 -2.32
N ALA A 36 2.17 5.67 -3.36
CA ALA A 36 2.60 4.28 -3.51
C ALA A 36 3.50 3.84 -2.35
N GLY A 37 4.49 4.66 -1.99
CA GLY A 37 5.39 4.41 -0.87
C GLY A 37 4.64 4.27 0.46
N CYS A 38 3.74 5.22 0.76
CA CYS A 38 2.90 5.16 1.95
C CYS A 38 2.05 3.89 2.02
N ALA A 39 1.49 3.45 0.88
CA ALA A 39 0.73 2.20 0.83
C ALA A 39 1.62 0.99 1.19
N ARG A 40 2.81 0.87 0.58
CA ARG A 40 3.77 -0.21 0.89
C ARG A 40 4.17 -0.22 2.36
N THR A 41 4.58 0.94 2.90
CA THR A 41 4.96 1.07 4.31
C THR A 41 3.81 0.68 5.23
N THR A 42 2.58 1.11 4.94
CA THR A 42 1.40 0.75 5.74
C THR A 42 1.16 -0.76 5.75
N PHE A 43 1.38 -1.44 4.62
CA PHE A 43 1.26 -2.91 4.53
C PHE A 43 2.32 -3.63 5.37
N LEU A 44 3.57 -3.19 5.28
CA LEU A 44 4.67 -3.75 6.08
C LEU A 44 4.43 -3.54 7.58
N GLU A 45 4.00 -2.34 7.97
CA GLU A 45 3.64 -2.03 9.36
C GLU A 45 2.45 -2.86 9.85
N PHE A 46 1.45 -3.08 8.99
CA PHE A 46 0.33 -3.96 9.30
C PHE A 46 0.78 -5.40 9.55
N GLU A 47 1.60 -5.97 8.67
CA GLU A 47 2.18 -7.30 8.87
C GLU A 47 2.95 -7.40 10.18
N HIS A 48 3.86 -6.44 10.42
CA HIS A 48 4.66 -6.41 11.64
C HIS A 48 3.79 -6.28 12.91
N ALA A 49 2.75 -5.44 12.87
CA ALA A 49 1.82 -5.28 13.99
C ALA A 49 1.05 -6.58 14.28
N VAL A 50 0.67 -7.33 13.24
CA VAL A 50 0.03 -8.64 13.41
C VAL A 50 1.02 -9.67 13.96
N ALA A 51 2.23 -9.74 13.40
CA ALA A 51 3.25 -10.70 13.83
C ALA A 51 3.70 -10.49 15.28
N SER A 52 3.83 -9.23 15.71
CA SER A 52 4.26 -8.88 17.08
C SER A 52 3.13 -8.99 18.11
N SER A 53 1.88 -9.15 17.69
CA SER A 53 0.72 -9.22 18.58
C SER A 53 0.54 -10.61 19.20
N VAL A 54 1.44 -10.96 20.13
CA VAL A 54 1.41 -12.22 20.87
C VAL A 54 0.40 -12.15 22.02
N SER A 55 -0.58 -13.07 22.05
CA SER A 55 -1.44 -13.27 23.22
C SER A 55 -0.75 -14.21 24.21
N ALA A 56 -0.34 -13.68 25.37
CA ALA A 56 0.25 -14.48 26.44
C ALA A 56 -0.75 -15.47 27.08
N ASN A 57 -2.05 -15.28 26.88
CA ASN A 57 -3.10 -16.11 27.47
C ASN A 57 -3.97 -16.76 26.39
N PRO A 58 -4.34 -18.05 26.53
CA PRO A 58 -5.32 -18.68 25.66
C PRO A 58 -6.69 -17.99 25.81
N PHE A 59 -7.39 -17.84 24.70
CA PHE A 59 -8.73 -17.23 24.70
C PHE A 59 -9.69 -18.11 25.51
N ARG A 60 -10.32 -17.53 26.54
CA ARG A 60 -11.24 -18.28 27.42
C ARG A 60 -12.36 -18.90 26.59
N GLY A 61 -12.55 -20.22 26.73
CA GLY A 61 -13.58 -20.98 26.00
C GLY A 61 -13.19 -21.42 24.59
N GLY A 62 -11.93 -21.23 24.15
CA GLY A 62 -11.42 -21.80 22.89
C GLY A 62 -11.98 -21.18 21.60
N GLY A 63 -12.67 -20.04 21.71
CA GLY A 63 -13.21 -19.30 20.56
C GLY A 63 -12.16 -18.52 19.77
N ILE A 64 -12.60 -17.87 18.69
CA ILE A 64 -11.76 -17.02 17.84
C ILE A 64 -11.38 -15.75 18.58
N HIS A 65 -10.09 -15.44 18.64
CA HIS A 65 -9.58 -14.21 19.26
C HIS A 65 -10.07 -12.96 18.49
N HIS A 66 -10.40 -11.88 19.20
CA HIS A 66 -10.91 -10.65 18.57
C HIS A 66 -9.95 -10.08 17.52
N LEU A 67 -8.65 -10.16 17.78
CA LEU A 67 -7.61 -9.79 16.83
C LEU A 67 -7.71 -10.57 15.52
N THR A 68 -7.92 -11.89 15.57
CA THR A 68 -8.08 -12.71 14.35
C THR A 68 -9.28 -12.24 13.54
N ARG A 69 -10.41 -11.96 14.20
CA ARG A 69 -11.59 -11.40 13.50
C ARG A 69 -11.28 -10.04 12.88
N TYR A 70 -10.55 -9.18 13.58
CA TYR A 70 -10.17 -7.86 13.10
C TYR A 70 -9.26 -7.95 11.87
N VAL A 71 -8.19 -8.76 11.94
CA VAL A 71 -7.24 -8.98 10.84
C VAL A 71 -7.96 -9.56 9.61
N MET A 72 -8.80 -10.57 9.80
CA MET A 72 -9.54 -11.17 8.67
C MET A 72 -10.55 -10.20 8.04
N ASN A 73 -11.20 -9.35 8.85
CA ASN A 73 -12.07 -8.31 8.30
C ASN A 73 -11.26 -7.27 7.51
N TYR A 74 -10.07 -6.91 7.98
CA TYR A 74 -9.18 -6.01 7.25
C TYR A 74 -8.73 -6.63 5.92
N MET A 75 -8.26 -7.88 5.94
CA MET A 75 -7.90 -8.63 4.73
C MET A 75 -9.05 -8.68 3.72
N LYS A 76 -10.28 -8.90 4.19
CA LYS A 76 -11.47 -8.86 3.32
C LYS A 76 -11.61 -7.51 2.62
N THR A 77 -11.51 -6.39 3.35
CA THR A 77 -11.56 -5.05 2.75
C THR A 77 -10.45 -4.83 1.74
N LEU A 78 -9.25 -5.36 1.99
CA LEU A 78 -8.13 -5.25 1.05
C LEU A 78 -8.39 -5.99 -0.27
N THR A 79 -9.17 -7.08 -0.26
CA THR A 79 -9.47 -7.82 -1.49
C THR A 79 -10.22 -6.98 -2.54
N ASP A 80 -11.00 -5.99 -2.11
CA ASP A 80 -11.69 -5.05 -3.01
C ASP A 80 -10.71 -4.22 -3.83
N TYR A 81 -9.47 -4.05 -3.34
CA TYR A 81 -8.37 -3.31 -4.00
C TYR A 81 -7.29 -4.24 -4.56
N SER A 82 -7.58 -5.53 -4.71
CA SER A 82 -6.57 -6.54 -5.08
C SER A 82 -5.79 -6.19 -6.36
N LYS A 83 -6.44 -5.62 -7.39
CA LYS A 83 -5.75 -5.21 -8.62
C LYS A 83 -4.66 -4.17 -8.35
N ILE A 84 -5.03 -3.04 -7.76
CA ILE A 84 -4.11 -1.92 -7.52
C ILE A 84 -3.03 -2.31 -6.50
N LEU A 85 -3.39 -3.10 -5.49
CA LEU A 85 -2.44 -3.59 -4.50
C LEU A 85 -1.43 -4.58 -5.10
N ASN A 86 -1.86 -5.46 -6.01
CA ASN A 86 -0.94 -6.37 -6.70
C ASN A 86 0.06 -5.60 -7.58
N GLU A 87 -0.33 -4.46 -8.16
CA GLU A 87 0.59 -3.60 -8.90
C GLU A 87 1.54 -2.86 -7.95
N LEU A 88 1.01 -2.31 -6.86
CA LEU A 88 1.78 -1.61 -5.84
C LEU A 88 2.74 -2.48 -5.04
N LEU A 89 2.50 -3.79 -4.88
CA LEU A 89 3.34 -4.65 -4.03
C LEU A 89 4.35 -5.50 -4.82
N LYS A 90 4.34 -5.43 -6.16
CA LYS A 90 5.27 -6.18 -7.03
C LYS A 90 6.73 -5.73 -6.98
N GLY A 91 7.06 -4.65 -6.28
CA GLY A 91 8.32 -3.91 -6.48
C GLY A 91 9.43 -4.10 -5.44
N ASP A 92 9.31 -5.05 -4.51
CA ASP A 92 10.21 -5.10 -3.35
C ASP A 92 11.02 -6.43 -3.26
N GLU A 93 11.09 -7.23 -4.33
CA GLU A 93 11.88 -8.50 -4.36
C GLU A 93 13.33 -8.34 -4.90
N GLU A 94 13.81 -7.14 -5.21
CA GLU A 94 15.17 -6.94 -5.72
C GLU A 94 15.96 -5.93 -4.87
N GLU A 95 16.22 -6.21 -3.58
CA GLU A 95 17.37 -5.59 -2.86
C GLU A 95 17.74 -6.29 -1.53
N GLU A 96 17.75 -7.62 -1.46
CA GLU A 96 18.46 -8.37 -0.39
C GLU A 96 19.10 -9.67 -0.93
N ASP A 97 20.05 -9.57 -1.87
CA ASP A 97 21.16 -10.53 -1.90
C ASP A 97 22.38 -9.92 -2.62
N SER A 98 23.31 -9.39 -1.85
CA SER A 98 24.68 -9.15 -2.28
C SER A 98 25.58 -9.36 -1.08
N PRO A 99 26.26 -10.52 -0.97
CA PRO A 99 27.26 -10.74 0.05
C PRO A 99 28.49 -9.86 -0.24
N GLN A 100 28.96 -9.10 0.76
CA GLN A 100 30.32 -8.54 0.80
C GLN A 100 31.36 -9.63 1.02
#